data_AF-A0A1B6F230-F1
#
_entry.id   AF-A0A1B6F230-F1
#
_cell.length_a   1.000
_cell.length_b   1.000
_cell.length_c   1.000
_cell.angle_alpha   90.00
_cell.angle_beta   90.00
_cell.angle_gamma   90.00
#
_symmetry.space_group_name_H-M   'P 1'
#
loop_
_entity.id
_entity.type
_entity.pdbx_description
1 polymer ?
#
loop_
_entity_poly.entity_id
_entity_poly.type
_entity_poly.pdbx_seq_one_letter_code
_entity_poly.pdbx_strand_id
1 'polypeptide(L)'
;SITEFTLFFEKFHLLKRPLQRIATGGILSALSFAVSAFIEVKLQPTYPYLPPSGIGQLRVFNGLECEVTMTSSLEYASGSIQSLGVLQVNASISGSEDSTLQFTTTAGCTQFPNKKFSC
;
A
#
# COMPACT_ATOMS: atom_id res chain seq x y z
N SER A 1 15.46 -27.20 16.26
CA SER A 1 14.85 -26.84 14.96
C SER A 1 15.55 -27.53 13.78
N ILE A 2 16.89 -27.44 13.64
CA ILE A 2 17.62 -28.04 12.50
C ILE A 2 17.65 -29.60 12.54
N THR A 3 17.72 -30.20 13.74
CA THR A 3 17.71 -31.65 13.95
C THR A 3 16.39 -32.31 13.53
N GLU A 4 15.25 -31.66 13.80
CA GLU A 4 13.90 -32.11 13.40
C GLU A 4 13.73 -32.19 11.88
N PHE A 5 14.20 -31.17 11.15
CA PHE A 5 14.18 -31.17 9.68
C PHE A 5 15.01 -32.30 9.08
N THR A 6 16.15 -32.62 9.70
CA THR A 6 17.06 -33.66 9.20
C THR A 6 16.42 -35.05 9.38
N LEU A 7 15.78 -35.30 10.53
CA LEU A 7 15.02 -36.54 10.81
C LEU A 7 13.84 -36.74 9.84
N PHE A 8 13.14 -35.66 9.47
CA PHE A 8 12.05 -35.72 8.50
C PHE A 8 12.54 -36.15 7.11
N PHE A 9 13.64 -35.58 6.61
CA PHE A 9 14.19 -35.96 5.30
C PHE A 9 14.92 -37.32 5.31
N GLU A 10 15.42 -37.76 6.46
CA GLU A 10 16.00 -39.10 6.65
C GLU A 10 14.92 -40.20 6.55
N LYS A 11 13.72 -39.95 7.09
CA LYS A 11 12.54 -40.82 6.96
C LYS A 11 12.10 -41.02 5.50
N PHE A 12 12.33 -40.01 4.65
CA PHE A 12 12.07 -40.09 3.20
C PHE A 12 13.27 -40.64 2.38
N HIS A 13 14.36 -41.08 3.03
CA HIS A 13 15.61 -41.50 2.38
C HIS A 13 16.21 -40.46 1.40
N LEU A 14 15.84 -39.18 1.54
CA LEU A 14 16.22 -38.10 0.62
C LEU A 14 17.63 -37.54 0.85
N LEU A 15 18.27 -37.95 1.95
CA LEU A 15 19.53 -37.37 2.43
C LEU A 15 20.72 -38.35 2.42
N LYS A 16 20.67 -39.45 1.65
CA LYS A 16 21.74 -40.47 1.63
C LYS A 16 22.95 -40.09 0.79
N ARG A 17 22.79 -39.25 -0.24
CA ARG A 17 23.87 -38.85 -1.15
C ARG A 17 24.00 -37.32 -1.20
N PRO A 18 25.23 -36.78 -1.28
CA PRO A 18 25.45 -35.32 -1.30
C PRO A 18 24.72 -34.63 -2.47
N LEU A 19 24.63 -35.29 -3.63
CA LEU A 19 23.92 -34.79 -4.80
C LEU A 19 22.39 -34.69 -4.57
N GLN A 20 21.83 -35.62 -3.81
CA GLN A 20 20.41 -35.66 -3.47
C GLN A 20 20.02 -34.52 -2.54
N ARG A 21 20.93 -34.10 -1.66
CA ARG A 21 20.74 -32.95 -0.76
C ARG A 21 20.56 -31.64 -1.53
N ILE A 22 21.39 -31.41 -2.54
CA ILE A 22 21.30 -30.21 -3.39
C ILE A 22 20.03 -30.27 -4.25
N ALA A 23 19.72 -31.42 -4.86
CA ALA A 23 18.51 -31.59 -5.67
C ALA A 23 17.22 -31.37 -4.85
N THR A 24 17.16 -31.89 -3.61
CA THR A 24 16.00 -31.70 -2.73
C THR A 24 15.80 -30.23 -2.35
N GLY A 25 16.89 -29.50 -2.08
CA GLY A 25 16.82 -28.04 -1.86
C GLY A 25 16.37 -27.27 -3.10
N GLY A 26 16.83 -27.68 -4.30
CA GLY A 26 16.44 -27.07 -5.57
C GLY A 26 14.94 -27.27 -5.88
N ILE A 27 14.42 -28.47 -5.67
CA ILE A 27 12.99 -28.77 -5.86
C ILE A 27 12.13 -27.97 -4.87
N LEU A 28 12.55 -27.89 -3.60
CA LEU A 28 11.83 -27.12 -2.59
C LEU A 28 11.83 -25.62 -2.92
N SER A 29 12.96 -25.09 -3.38
CA SER A 29 13.09 -23.71 -3.83
C SER A 29 12.18 -23.42 -5.03
N ALA A 30 12.17 -24.31 -6.03
CA ALA A 30 11.30 -24.18 -7.20
C ALA A 30 9.81 -24.19 -6.82
N LEU A 31 9.39 -25.05 -5.89
CA LEU A 31 8.02 -25.08 -5.38
C LEU A 31 7.66 -23.78 -4.64
N SER A 32 8.56 -23.26 -3.81
CA SER A 32 8.36 -21.98 -3.10
C SER A 32 8.18 -20.80 -4.07
N PHE A 33 8.99 -20.74 -5.13
CA PHE A 33 8.85 -19.71 -6.16
C PHE A 33 7.57 -19.86 -6.97
N ALA A 34 7.17 -21.08 -7.32
CA ALA A 34 5.91 -21.31 -8.04
C ALA A 34 4.69 -20.84 -7.23
N VAL A 35 4.67 -21.12 -5.92
CA VAL A 35 3.61 -20.66 -5.02
C VAL A 35 3.64 -19.13 -4.89
N SER A 36 4.82 -18.53 -4.70
CA SER A 36 4.98 -17.07 -4.64
C SER A 36 4.49 -16.39 -5.92
N ALA A 37 4.85 -16.92 -7.10
CA ALA A 37 4.41 -16.41 -8.38
C ALA A 37 2.89 -16.53 -8.57
N PHE A 38 2.28 -17.63 -8.11
CA PHE A 38 0.83 -17.79 -8.16
C PHE A 38 0.11 -16.78 -7.26
N ILE A 39 0.61 -16.58 -6.04
CA ILE A 39 0.08 -15.60 -5.10
C ILE A 39 0.17 -14.19 -5.70
N GLU A 40 1.29 -13.84 -6.30
CA GLU A 40 1.49 -12.55 -6.98
C GLU A 40 0.39 -12.28 -8.02
N VAL A 41 0.08 -13.25 -8.87
CA VAL A 41 -1.01 -13.15 -9.86
C VAL A 41 -2.38 -12.97 -9.20
N LYS A 42 -2.58 -13.56 -8.01
CA LYS A 42 -3.83 -13.37 -7.24
C LYS A 42 -3.88 -12.04 -6.49
N LEU A 43 -2.74 -11.41 -6.21
CA LEU A 43 -2.66 -10.07 -5.62
C LEU A 43 -2.86 -8.96 -6.66
N GLN A 44 -2.55 -9.22 -7.94
CA GLN A 44 -2.78 -8.28 -9.04
C GLN A 44 -4.15 -7.55 -9.01
N PRO A 45 -5.29 -8.23 -8.85
CA PRO A 45 -6.61 -7.57 -8.78
C PRO A 45 -6.85 -6.77 -7.50
N THR A 46 -6.05 -6.99 -6.45
CA THR A 46 -6.12 -6.21 -5.20
C THR A 46 -5.20 -5.00 -5.18
N TYR A 47 -4.33 -4.84 -6.18
CA TYR A 47 -3.58 -3.60 -6.30
C TYR A 47 -4.54 -2.43 -6.54
N PRO A 48 -4.27 -1.27 -5.93
CA PRO A 48 -5.05 -0.09 -6.16
C PRO A 48 -5.06 0.20 -7.67
N TYR A 49 -6.26 0.31 -8.25
CA TYR A 49 -6.43 0.74 -9.62
C TYR A 49 -5.71 2.08 -9.80
N LEU A 50 -4.65 2.11 -10.62
CA LEU A 50 -4.04 3.36 -11.04
C LEU A 50 -5.12 4.13 -11.79
N PRO A 51 -5.41 5.39 -11.40
CA PRO A 51 -6.44 6.15 -12.06
C PRO A 51 -6.09 6.30 -13.56
N PRO A 52 -7.10 6.37 -14.44
CA PRO A 52 -6.90 6.50 -15.88
C PRO A 52 -6.02 7.71 -16.19
N SER A 53 -5.26 7.65 -17.30
CA SER A 53 -4.42 8.77 -17.75
C SER A 53 -5.22 10.08 -17.76
N GLY A 54 -4.71 11.09 -17.07
CA GLY A 54 -5.37 12.40 -16.94
C GLY A 54 -6.27 12.57 -15.72
N ILE A 55 -6.33 11.58 -14.81
CA ILE A 55 -7.05 11.69 -13.52
C ILE A 55 -6.06 11.38 -12.39
N GLY A 56 -5.90 12.32 -11.45
CA GLY A 56 -5.19 12.12 -10.19
C GLY A 56 -6.17 11.89 -9.05
N GLN A 57 -5.80 11.02 -8.11
CA GLN A 57 -6.59 10.77 -6.91
C GLN A 57 -5.85 11.34 -5.70
N LEU A 58 -6.49 12.29 -5.00
CA LEU A 58 -6.03 12.84 -3.72
C LEU A 58 -6.84 12.20 -2.59
N ARG A 59 -6.15 11.61 -1.60
CA ARG A 59 -6.78 11.09 -0.38
C ARG A 59 -6.19 11.80 0.84
N VAL A 60 -7.04 12.47 1.59
CA VAL A 60 -6.66 13.17 2.82
C VAL A 60 -7.26 12.41 3.99
N PHE A 61 -6.40 11.96 4.89
CA PHE A 61 -6.78 11.24 6.10
C PHE A 61 -6.70 12.18 7.29
N ASN A 62 -7.80 12.29 8.02
CA ASN A 62 -7.81 12.99 9.29
C ASN A 62 -7.45 12.02 10.42
N GLY A 63 -6.23 12.14 10.96
CA GLY A 63 -5.80 11.34 12.10
C GLY A 63 -6.26 11.87 13.46
N LEU A 64 -7.05 12.93 13.49
CA LEU A 64 -7.47 13.61 14.72
C LEU A 64 -8.88 13.16 15.12
N GLU A 65 -9.17 13.28 16.41
CA GLU A 65 -10.48 12.99 16.98
C GLU A 65 -11.51 14.13 16.79
N CYS A 66 -11.23 15.06 15.87
CA CYS A 66 -12.04 16.25 15.64
C CYS A 66 -12.22 16.54 14.16
N GLU A 67 -13.25 17.33 13.84
CA GLU A 67 -13.57 17.72 12.49
C GLU A 67 -12.56 18.74 11.93
N VAL A 68 -12.05 18.45 10.74
CA VAL A 68 -11.11 19.31 10.01
C VAL A 68 -11.73 19.71 8.67
N THR A 69 -11.81 21.01 8.42
CA THR A 69 -12.30 21.53 7.14
C THR A 69 -11.13 21.83 6.24
N MET A 70 -11.11 21.19 5.08
CA MET A 70 -10.12 21.44 4.04
C MET A 70 -10.70 22.42 3.01
N THR A 71 -9.96 23.48 2.72
CA THR A 71 -10.28 24.45 1.68
C THR A 71 -9.15 24.52 0.65
N SER A 72 -9.51 24.56 -0.62
CA SER A 72 -8.57 24.65 -1.74
C SER A 72 -9.16 25.52 -2.85
N SER A 73 -8.30 25.99 -3.76
CA SER A 73 -8.71 26.63 -5.01
C SER A 73 -9.44 25.68 -5.96
N LEU A 74 -9.32 24.36 -5.74
CA LEU A 74 -10.07 23.33 -6.45
C LEU A 74 -11.36 23.04 -5.66
N GLU A 75 -12.50 23.40 -6.22
CA GLU A 75 -13.82 23.30 -5.58
C GLU A 75 -14.16 21.86 -5.14
N TYR A 76 -13.74 20.88 -5.95
CA TYR A 76 -13.88 19.44 -5.67
C TYR A 76 -12.96 18.93 -4.55
N ALA A 77 -11.96 19.71 -4.14
CA ALA A 77 -11.06 19.40 -3.03
C ALA A 77 -11.43 20.12 -1.72
N SER A 78 -12.55 20.84 -1.69
CA SER A 78 -13.07 21.50 -0.49
C SER A 78 -14.10 20.61 0.21
N GLY A 79 -13.93 20.37 1.50
CA GLY A 79 -14.80 19.46 2.24
C GLY A 79 -14.46 19.36 3.72
N SER A 80 -15.45 19.00 4.53
CA SER A 80 -15.24 18.69 5.95
C SER A 80 -14.89 17.20 6.13
N ILE A 81 -13.79 16.93 6.82
CA ILE A 81 -13.35 15.59 7.18
C ILE A 81 -13.66 15.36 8.66
N GLN A 82 -14.58 14.43 8.94
CA GLN A 82 -14.93 14.02 10.30
C GLN A 82 -13.73 13.41 11.04
N SER A 83 -13.86 13.27 12.36
CA SER A 83 -12.90 12.57 13.23
C SER A 83 -12.55 11.19 12.68
N LEU A 84 -11.25 10.88 12.54
CA LEU A 84 -10.76 9.61 11.99
C LEU A 84 -11.29 9.29 10.56
N GLY A 85 -11.72 10.33 9.84
CA GLY A 85 -12.35 10.23 8.52
C GLY A 85 -11.38 10.36 7.34
N VAL A 86 -11.90 10.14 6.13
CA VAL A 86 -11.18 10.29 4.88
C VAL A 86 -11.98 11.12 3.88
N LEU A 87 -11.29 12.06 3.22
CA LEU A 87 -11.79 12.76 2.04
C LEU A 87 -11.05 12.23 0.82
N GLN A 88 -11.80 11.73 -0.17
CA GLN A 88 -11.27 11.23 -1.43
C GLN A 88 -11.75 12.13 -2.56
N VAL A 89 -10.80 12.63 -3.36
CA VAL A 89 -11.04 13.61 -4.40
C VAL A 89 -10.39 13.13 -5.68
N ASN A 90 -11.15 13.12 -6.76
CA ASN A 90 -10.68 12.76 -8.08
C ASN A 90 -10.53 14.05 -8.90
N ALA A 91 -9.30 14.44 -9.20
CA ALA A 91 -8.98 15.62 -10.00
C ALA A 91 -8.62 15.19 -11.42
N SER A 92 -9.25 15.75 -12.44
CA SER A 92 -8.75 15.59 -13.82
C SER A 92 -7.56 16.53 -14.01
N ILE A 93 -6.35 15.98 -14.16
CA ILE A 93 -5.13 16.76 -14.28
C ILE A 93 -4.71 16.82 -15.75
N SER A 94 -4.78 18.01 -16.35
CA SER A 94 -4.39 18.25 -17.75
C SER A 94 -3.03 18.97 -17.89
N GLY A 95 -2.23 19.05 -16.83
CA GLY A 95 -0.93 19.74 -16.77
C GLY A 95 -0.29 19.65 -15.37
N SER A 96 0.82 20.36 -15.14
CA SER A 96 1.37 20.54 -13.78
C SER A 96 0.83 21.85 -13.22
N GLU A 97 -0.08 21.76 -12.25
CA GLU A 97 -0.65 22.91 -11.56
C GLU A 97 -0.33 22.85 -10.07
N ASP A 98 0.25 23.94 -9.56
CA ASP A 98 0.52 24.10 -8.13
C ASP A 98 -0.77 24.44 -7.39
N SER A 99 -1.22 23.55 -6.52
CA SER A 99 -2.40 23.78 -5.68
C SER A 99 -2.01 23.91 -4.21
N THR A 100 -2.56 24.94 -3.56
CA THR A 100 -2.41 25.12 -2.11
C THR A 100 -3.62 24.53 -1.40
N LEU A 101 -3.35 23.71 -0.39
CA LEU A 101 -4.37 23.12 0.46
C LEU A 101 -4.29 23.80 1.83
N GLN A 102 -5.40 24.38 2.26
CA GLN A 102 -5.53 25.00 3.57
C GLN A 102 -6.41 24.12 4.46
N PHE A 103 -6.02 23.97 5.71
CA PHE A 103 -6.71 23.13 6.68
C PHE A 103 -7.12 23.99 7.87
N THR A 104 -8.42 24.07 8.12
CA THR A 104 -8.99 24.78 9.27
C THR A 104 -9.56 23.77 10.24
N THR A 105 -9.10 23.80 11.50
CA THR A 105 -9.57 22.93 12.56
C THR A 105 -10.61 23.64 13.43
N THR A 106 -11.56 22.87 13.97
CA THR A 106 -12.50 23.37 15.00
C THR A 106 -11.76 23.79 16.28
N ALA A 107 -12.30 24.78 17.00
CA ALA A 107 -11.71 25.31 18.23
C ALA A 107 -11.45 24.20 19.27
N GLY A 108 -10.17 23.98 19.60
CA GLY A 108 -9.72 22.92 20.51
C GLY A 108 -8.71 21.94 19.91
N CYS A 109 -8.49 21.95 18.59
CA CYS A 109 -7.53 21.09 17.90
C CYS A 109 -6.30 21.85 17.39
N THR A 110 -5.13 21.19 17.39
CA THR A 110 -3.86 21.77 16.91
C THR A 110 -3.98 22.20 15.45
N GLN A 111 -3.70 23.47 15.16
CA GLN A 111 -3.72 23.99 13.79
C GLN A 111 -2.51 23.51 13.00
N PHE A 112 -2.71 23.23 11.71
CA PHE A 112 -1.64 22.81 10.80
C PHE A 112 -1.21 23.97 9.90
N PRO A 113 0.10 24.11 9.63
CA PRO A 113 0.56 25.08 8.64
C PRO A 113 0.11 24.65 7.24
N ASN A 114 -0.22 25.63 6.40
CA ASN A 114 -0.55 25.41 4.99
C ASN A 114 0.57 24.64 4.28
N LYS A 115 0.18 23.66 3.45
CA LYS A 115 1.11 22.89 2.63
C LYS A 115 0.79 23.09 1.15
N LYS A 116 1.83 23.39 0.38
CA LYS A 116 1.78 23.50 -1.07
C LYS A 116 2.05 22.13 -1.67
N PHE A 117 1.21 21.71 -2.61
CA PHE A 117 1.40 20.48 -3.37
C PHE A 117 1.63 20.85 -4.84
N SER A 118 2.69 20.29 -5.41
CA SER A 118 3.03 20.40 -6.83
C SER A 118 2.81 19.02 -7.43
N CYS A 119 1.91 18.91 -8.40
CA CYS A 119 1.58 17.67 -9.11
C CYS A 119 2.23 17.64 -10.49
#